data_AF-A0AA42VB74-F1
#
_entry.id   AF-A0AA42VB74-F1
#
_cell.length_a   1.000
_cell.length_b   1.000
_cell.length_c   1.000
_cell.angle_alpha   90.00
_cell.angle_beta   90.00
_cell.angle_gamma   90.00
#
_symmetry.space_group_name_H-M   'P 1'
#
loop_
_entity.id
_entity.type
_entity.pdbx_description
1 polymer ?
#
loop_
_entity_poly.entity_id
_entity_poly.type
_entity_poly.pdbx_seq_one_letter_code
_entity_poly.pdbx_strand_id
1 'polypeptide(L)'
;MKRILIVGGVAGGASAAARARRLSEEAEIVMFERGEFVSFANCGLPYHIGGDIPDRDALLLQTPQSFKRRFNVDVRVFHDVIEIDRAGKSLLVRNLLTGEERREAYDVLLLSPGAAPIRPPFPGIESPGVHTLRSIPDMDRILAALAHDKPRHVTVVGGGFIGLEMMEALHQRKLDVTLLELSDQVMAPVDKEMANLLHARIREEGVDLRLRTGLAAIESLEVPAEKTAAVATAQRGGLRLTLSDGSHLDTGLLILAIGVKPETLLAAKAGLVLGPRGGIKVDAGMRTSDPCIFAVGDAVEETDFVTGESVLIPLAGPANRQGRIAADNMLGRSETYKKTQGTAICKLFDLAVASTGLNEKRLVQLGLPFEKVYVHPGSHAGYYPGAHPVSLKLLFAPDGKIYGAQAIGKDGIDKRIDVLAVAQRAGLTVFDLQDLELTYAPPFGSAKDVLNMAGFVASNHLKGDTLLCHAAEVQARHPHQQVVDVRNGPELDKLGRIPGAMHIPLDELRGRLDELPKDKELLISCQVGLRGHVACRLLSQHGFKVKNLSGGFKTWQTVIAE
;
A
#
# COMPACT_ATOMS: atom_id res chain seq x y z
N MET A 1 21.30 -14.29 -34.25
CA MET A 1 20.47 -13.12 -33.90
C MET A 1 19.28 -13.63 -33.09
N LYS A 2 19.01 -13.11 -31.89
CA LYS A 2 17.81 -13.49 -31.12
C LYS A 2 16.69 -12.49 -31.39
N ARG A 3 15.49 -12.98 -31.68
CA ARG A 3 14.28 -12.18 -31.80
C ARG A 3 13.48 -12.23 -30.50
N ILE A 4 13.41 -11.09 -29.82
CA ILE A 4 12.75 -10.91 -28.52
C ILE A 4 11.44 -10.15 -28.75
N LEU A 5 10.32 -10.79 -28.43
CA LEU A 5 9.01 -10.12 -28.42
C LEU A 5 8.57 -9.83 -26.98
N ILE A 6 8.03 -8.64 -26.74
CA ILE A 6 7.61 -8.17 -25.43
C ILE A 6 6.14 -7.73 -25.51
N VAL A 7 5.29 -8.23 -24.61
CA VAL A 7 3.87 -7.90 -24.52
C VAL A 7 3.63 -7.00 -23.30
N GLY A 8 3.26 -5.74 -23.56
CA GLY A 8 3.07 -4.70 -22.55
C GLY A 8 4.25 -3.72 -22.50
N GLY A 9 3.99 -2.43 -22.71
CA GLY A 9 5.00 -1.39 -22.92
C GLY A 9 5.25 -0.46 -21.72
N VAL A 10 4.90 -0.87 -20.51
CA VAL A 10 5.00 -0.04 -19.29
C VAL A 10 6.09 -0.59 -18.35
N ALA A 11 5.87 -0.74 -17.05
CA ALA A 11 6.93 -0.97 -16.06
C ALA A 11 7.84 -2.17 -16.36
N GLY A 12 7.28 -3.39 -16.46
CA GLY A 12 8.07 -4.60 -16.68
C GLY A 12 8.66 -4.68 -18.08
N GLY A 13 7.82 -4.55 -19.11
CA GLY A 13 8.23 -4.69 -20.51
C GLY A 13 9.20 -3.59 -20.99
N ALA A 14 8.97 -2.32 -20.66
CA ALA A 14 9.87 -1.24 -21.07
C ALA A 14 11.23 -1.32 -20.36
N SER A 15 11.25 -1.72 -19.07
CA SER A 15 12.48 -1.99 -18.32
C SER A 15 13.29 -3.12 -18.98
N ALA A 16 12.61 -4.21 -19.35
CA ALA A 16 13.22 -5.33 -20.05
C ALA A 16 13.76 -4.95 -21.44
N ALA A 17 12.98 -4.24 -22.24
CA ALA A 17 13.37 -3.80 -23.58
C ALA A 17 14.64 -2.94 -23.56
N ALA A 18 14.67 -1.94 -22.67
CA ALA A 18 15.83 -1.06 -22.51
C ALA A 18 17.06 -1.84 -22.01
N ARG A 19 16.88 -2.80 -21.09
CA ARG A 19 17.98 -3.64 -20.60
C ARG A 19 18.50 -4.58 -21.69
N ALA A 20 17.61 -5.23 -22.44
CA ALA A 20 17.97 -6.19 -23.49
C ALA A 20 18.83 -5.53 -24.57
N ARG A 21 18.48 -4.31 -25.01
CA ARG A 21 19.34 -3.55 -25.95
C ARG A 21 20.74 -3.30 -25.39
N ARG A 22 20.85 -2.86 -24.13
CA ARG A 22 22.16 -2.63 -23.49
C ARG A 22 23.02 -3.89 -23.34
N LEU A 23 22.42 -5.07 -23.50
CA LEU A 23 23.12 -6.35 -23.43
C LEU A 23 23.49 -6.91 -24.82
N SER A 24 22.76 -6.54 -25.87
CA SER A 24 22.99 -7.04 -27.23
C SER A 24 22.49 -6.04 -28.26
N GLU A 25 23.41 -5.53 -29.08
CA GLU A 25 23.07 -4.70 -30.24
C GLU A 25 22.53 -5.52 -31.42
N GLU A 26 22.77 -6.82 -31.44
CA GLU A 26 22.30 -7.71 -32.49
C GLU A 26 20.89 -8.23 -32.24
N ALA A 27 20.36 -8.18 -31.02
CA ALA A 27 19.01 -8.65 -30.76
C ALA A 27 17.97 -7.80 -31.51
N GLU A 28 17.05 -8.46 -32.20
CA GLU A 28 15.83 -7.80 -32.69
C GLU A 28 14.85 -7.75 -31.53
N ILE A 29 14.39 -6.55 -31.16
CA ILE A 29 13.50 -6.35 -30.01
C ILE A 29 12.25 -5.63 -30.53
N VAL A 30 11.10 -6.28 -30.38
CA VAL A 30 9.79 -5.71 -30.70
C VAL A 30 8.93 -5.70 -29.45
N MET A 31 8.32 -4.56 -29.15
CA MET A 31 7.45 -4.37 -28.00
C MET A 31 6.06 -3.97 -28.46
N PHE A 32 5.06 -4.76 -28.07
CA PHE A 32 3.66 -4.52 -28.37
C PHE A 32 2.97 -3.87 -27.18
N GLU A 33 2.20 -2.82 -27.45
CA GLU A 33 1.35 -2.14 -26.49
C GLU A 33 -0.04 -1.96 -27.11
N ARG A 34 -1.08 -2.42 -26.41
CA ARG A 34 -2.46 -2.31 -26.89
C ARG A 34 -2.96 -0.86 -26.81
N GLY A 35 -2.47 -0.11 -25.83
CA GLY A 35 -2.77 1.31 -25.67
C GLY A 35 -1.98 2.20 -26.62
N GLU A 36 -2.23 3.49 -26.51
CA GLU A 36 -1.54 4.54 -27.28
C GLU A 36 -0.14 4.85 -26.72
N PHE A 37 0.05 4.71 -25.41
CA PHE A 37 1.23 5.20 -24.70
C PHE A 37 2.06 4.06 -24.12
N VAL A 38 3.38 4.19 -24.24
CA VAL A 38 4.36 3.34 -23.55
C VAL A 38 5.05 4.13 -22.45
N SER A 39 5.56 3.44 -21.43
CA SER A 39 6.34 4.04 -20.33
C SER A 39 5.70 5.28 -19.70
N PHE A 40 4.37 5.27 -19.54
CA PHE A 40 3.68 6.33 -18.82
C PHE A 40 3.70 6.10 -17.31
N ALA A 41 3.63 7.18 -16.53
CA ALA A 41 3.64 7.14 -15.08
C ALA A 41 2.25 6.81 -14.50
N ASN A 42 1.90 5.51 -14.41
CA ASN A 42 0.62 5.08 -13.80
C ASN A 42 0.39 5.70 -12.42
N CYS A 43 1.45 5.78 -11.61
CA CYS A 43 1.39 6.35 -10.26
C CYS A 43 1.14 7.86 -10.24
N GLY A 44 1.34 8.57 -11.36
CA GLY A 44 1.08 9.99 -11.48
C GLY A 44 -0.38 10.35 -11.82
N LEU A 45 -1.20 9.36 -12.23
CA LEU A 45 -2.55 9.62 -12.74
C LEU A 45 -3.47 10.29 -11.70
N PRO A 46 -3.56 9.84 -10.44
CA PRO A 46 -4.38 10.51 -9.44
C PRO A 46 -3.92 11.95 -9.16
N TYR A 47 -2.61 12.20 -9.19
CA TYR A 47 -2.03 13.53 -8.93
C TYR A 47 -2.25 14.52 -10.09
N HIS A 48 -2.34 14.03 -11.34
CA HIS A 48 -2.80 14.86 -12.45
C HIS A 48 -4.30 15.15 -12.37
N ILE A 49 -5.10 14.17 -11.92
CA ILE A 49 -6.51 14.41 -11.59
C ILE A 49 -6.59 15.45 -10.46
N GLY A 50 -5.86 15.34 -9.37
CA GLY A 50 -5.89 16.33 -8.28
C GLY A 50 -5.44 17.73 -8.70
N GLY A 51 -4.51 17.80 -9.67
CA GLY A 51 -3.92 19.05 -10.16
C GLY A 51 -2.51 19.31 -9.61
N ASP A 52 -2.01 18.45 -8.73
CA ASP A 52 -0.63 18.47 -8.22
C ASP A 52 0.41 18.32 -9.36
N ILE A 53 0.08 17.55 -10.39
CA ILE A 53 0.83 17.46 -11.65
C ILE A 53 0.01 18.18 -12.73
N PRO A 54 0.24 19.48 -13.00
CA PRO A 54 -0.61 20.22 -13.92
C PRO A 54 -0.41 19.82 -15.39
N ASP A 55 0.81 19.43 -15.76
CA ASP A 55 1.15 19.05 -17.13
C ASP A 55 0.89 17.56 -17.39
N ARG A 56 -0.02 17.26 -18.31
CA ARG A 56 -0.34 15.89 -18.74
C ARG A 56 0.87 15.20 -19.37
N ASP A 57 1.70 15.94 -20.11
CA ASP A 57 2.84 15.37 -20.83
C ASP A 57 3.97 14.95 -19.90
N ALA A 58 4.00 15.47 -18.66
CA ALA A 58 4.92 15.00 -17.62
C ALA A 58 4.69 13.52 -17.26
N LEU A 59 3.51 12.96 -17.56
CA LEU A 59 3.20 11.55 -17.36
C LEU A 59 3.76 10.65 -18.48
N LEU A 60 4.22 11.21 -19.61
CA LEU A 60 4.72 10.48 -20.78
C LEU A 60 6.25 10.44 -20.79
N LEU A 61 6.85 9.41 -20.18
CA LEU A 61 8.30 9.37 -19.98
C LEU A 61 9.09 9.00 -21.25
N GLN A 62 8.48 8.25 -22.17
CA GLN A 62 9.06 7.86 -23.46
C GLN A 62 7.97 7.76 -24.53
N THR A 63 8.39 7.84 -25.79
CA THR A 63 7.56 7.61 -26.98
C THR A 63 8.12 6.46 -27.81
N PRO A 64 7.34 5.86 -28.73
CA PRO A 64 7.88 4.88 -29.69
C PRO A 64 9.12 5.40 -30.44
N GLN A 65 9.12 6.66 -30.85
CA GLN A 65 10.24 7.28 -31.57
C GLN A 65 11.44 7.52 -30.67
N SER A 66 11.26 7.88 -29.39
CA SER A 66 12.38 8.02 -28.46
C SER A 66 13.01 6.65 -28.14
N PHE A 67 12.19 5.61 -27.98
CA PHE A 67 12.65 4.22 -27.81
C PHE A 67 13.43 3.73 -29.02
N LYS A 68 12.92 3.96 -30.24
CA LYS A 68 13.61 3.56 -31.46
C LYS A 68 14.96 4.24 -31.60
N ARG A 69 15.02 5.57 -31.39
CA ARG A 69 16.28 6.34 -31.51
C ARG A 69 17.30 5.95 -30.45
N ARG A 70 16.87 5.77 -29.19
CA ARG A 70 17.79 5.53 -28.06
C ARG A 70 18.19 4.07 -27.92
N PHE A 71 17.26 3.15 -28.19
CA PHE A 71 17.44 1.72 -27.89
C PHE A 71 17.19 0.80 -29.09
N ASN A 72 16.99 1.34 -30.31
CA ASN A 72 16.68 0.55 -31.49
C ASN A 72 15.64 -0.57 -31.24
N VAL A 73 14.61 -0.25 -30.44
CA VAL A 73 13.46 -1.14 -30.18
C VAL A 73 12.34 -0.75 -31.14
N ASP A 74 11.75 -1.73 -31.80
CA ASP A 74 10.52 -1.52 -32.58
C ASP A 74 9.32 -1.53 -31.63
N VAL A 75 8.71 -0.38 -31.40
CA VAL A 75 7.58 -0.22 -30.49
C VAL A 75 6.30 -0.04 -31.30
N ARG A 76 5.34 -0.92 -31.09
CA ARG A 76 4.07 -0.95 -31.81
C ARG A 76 2.92 -0.73 -30.83
N VAL A 77 2.46 0.52 -30.76
CA VAL A 77 1.26 0.93 -30.02
C VAL A 77 0.00 0.58 -30.81
N PHE A 78 -1.15 0.52 -30.15
CA PHE A 78 -2.40 0.01 -30.74
C PHE A 78 -2.27 -1.39 -31.35
N HIS A 79 -1.35 -2.22 -30.85
CA HIS A 79 -1.18 -3.60 -31.29
C HIS A 79 -1.46 -4.53 -30.11
N ASP A 80 -2.54 -5.30 -30.20
CA ASP A 80 -2.94 -6.23 -29.16
C ASP A 80 -2.52 -7.66 -29.51
N VAL A 81 -1.95 -8.36 -28.54
CA VAL A 81 -1.53 -9.76 -28.71
C VAL A 81 -2.66 -10.66 -28.25
N ILE A 82 -3.31 -11.33 -29.20
CA ILE A 82 -4.56 -12.05 -28.96
C ILE A 82 -4.37 -13.58 -28.85
N GLU A 83 -3.25 -14.11 -29.32
CA GLU A 83 -2.91 -15.54 -29.25
C GLU A 83 -1.39 -15.76 -29.13
N ILE A 84 -0.97 -16.78 -28.38
CA ILE A 84 0.39 -17.33 -28.38
C ILE A 84 0.33 -18.75 -28.93
N ASP A 85 1.00 -19.00 -30.05
CA ASP A 85 1.31 -20.34 -30.51
C ASP A 85 2.70 -20.73 -29.99
N ARG A 86 2.73 -21.59 -28.97
CA ARG A 86 3.97 -22.06 -28.36
C ARG A 86 4.75 -23.03 -29.26
N ALA A 87 4.04 -23.90 -29.97
CA ALA A 87 4.67 -24.92 -30.81
C ALA A 87 5.33 -24.29 -32.04
N GLY A 88 4.63 -23.37 -32.70
CA GLY A 88 5.16 -22.59 -33.82
C GLY A 88 5.98 -21.36 -33.42
N LYS A 89 6.15 -21.11 -32.10
CA LYS A 89 6.85 -19.93 -31.54
C LYS A 89 6.44 -18.61 -32.21
N SER A 90 5.13 -18.34 -32.26
CA SER A 90 4.59 -17.12 -32.85
C SER A 90 3.49 -16.48 -32.01
N LEU A 91 3.31 -15.17 -32.18
CA LEU A 91 2.19 -14.40 -31.65
C LEU A 91 1.22 -14.06 -32.78
N LEU A 92 -0.09 -14.11 -32.52
CA LEU A 92 -1.07 -13.42 -33.37
C LEU A 92 -1.30 -12.03 -32.80
N VAL A 93 -1.02 -11.00 -33.60
CA VAL A 93 -1.10 -9.60 -33.21
C VAL A 93 -2.14 -8.90 -34.07
N ARG A 94 -3.08 -8.19 -33.43
CA ARG A 94 -4.10 -7.39 -34.11
C ARG A 94 -3.75 -5.90 -33.99
N ASN A 95 -3.67 -5.21 -35.12
CA ASN A 95 -3.65 -3.75 -35.15
C ASN A 95 -5.06 -3.23 -34.87
N LEU A 96 -5.24 -2.52 -33.75
CA LEU A 96 -6.54 -2.04 -33.30
C LEU A 96 -7.09 -0.87 -34.13
N LEU A 97 -6.25 -0.21 -34.93
CA LEU A 97 -6.67 0.87 -35.82
C LEU A 97 -7.17 0.36 -37.17
N THR A 98 -6.53 -0.69 -37.71
CA THR A 98 -6.87 -1.23 -39.06
C THR A 98 -7.67 -2.53 -39.02
N GLY A 99 -7.66 -3.24 -37.89
CA GLY A 99 -8.22 -4.59 -37.77
C GLY A 99 -7.35 -5.70 -38.36
N GLU A 100 -6.20 -5.36 -38.95
CA GLU A 100 -5.28 -6.34 -39.55
C GLU A 100 -4.68 -7.26 -38.47
N GLU A 101 -4.67 -8.57 -38.76
CA GLU A 101 -4.03 -9.57 -37.92
C GLU A 101 -2.80 -10.16 -38.61
N ARG A 102 -1.70 -10.26 -37.86
CA ARG A 102 -0.43 -10.78 -38.37
C ARG A 102 0.25 -11.71 -37.38
N ARG A 103 0.92 -12.75 -37.89
CA ARG A 103 1.79 -13.61 -37.09
C ARG A 103 3.20 -13.03 -36.97
N GLU A 104 3.73 -13.03 -35.75
CA GLU A 104 5.09 -12.58 -35.43
C GLU A 104 5.86 -13.69 -34.70
N ALA A 105 6.90 -14.22 -35.34
CA ALA A 105 7.75 -15.26 -34.77
C ALA A 105 8.69 -14.70 -33.69
N TYR A 106 8.98 -15.49 -32.66
CA TYR A 106 9.92 -15.15 -31.59
C TYR A 106 10.90 -16.29 -31.30
N ASP A 107 12.11 -15.93 -30.86
CA ASP A 107 13.00 -16.89 -30.19
C ASP A 107 12.71 -16.93 -28.69
N VAL A 108 12.43 -15.76 -28.11
CA VAL A 108 12.12 -15.57 -26.70
C VAL A 108 10.99 -14.55 -26.55
N LEU A 109 10.06 -14.81 -25.63
CA LEU A 109 8.89 -13.98 -25.36
C LEU A 109 8.90 -13.49 -23.91
N LEU A 110 8.53 -12.23 -23.69
CA LEU A 110 8.25 -11.69 -22.36
C LEU A 110 6.79 -11.23 -22.26
N LEU A 111 6.08 -11.72 -21.26
CA LEU A 111 4.74 -11.28 -20.89
C LEU A 111 4.81 -10.30 -19.71
N SER A 112 4.38 -9.07 -19.94
CA SER A 112 4.21 -8.03 -18.92
C SER A 112 2.86 -7.30 -19.06
N PRO A 113 1.71 -8.01 -19.20
CA PRO A 113 0.42 -7.37 -19.46
C PRO A 113 -0.17 -6.62 -18.25
N GLY A 114 0.42 -6.80 -17.07
CA GLY A 114 0.00 -6.15 -15.82
C GLY A 114 -1.27 -6.76 -15.23
N ALA A 115 -2.06 -5.94 -14.57
CA ALA A 115 -3.33 -6.33 -13.95
C ALA A 115 -4.45 -5.37 -14.37
N ALA A 116 -5.69 -5.87 -14.40
CA ALA A 116 -6.89 -5.09 -14.73
C ALA A 116 -7.69 -4.75 -13.46
N PRO A 117 -8.38 -3.59 -13.40
CA PRO A 117 -9.28 -3.28 -12.30
C PRO A 117 -10.36 -4.36 -12.13
N ILE A 118 -10.64 -4.73 -10.89
CA ILE A 118 -11.73 -5.67 -10.60
C ILE A 118 -13.07 -4.96 -10.82
N ARG A 119 -13.94 -5.57 -11.62
CA ARG A 119 -15.32 -5.14 -11.86
C ARG A 119 -16.29 -6.25 -11.41
N PRO A 120 -16.93 -6.13 -10.23
CA PRO A 120 -17.85 -7.16 -9.74
C PRO A 120 -19.15 -7.16 -10.56
N PRO A 121 -19.80 -8.32 -10.74
CA PRO A 121 -20.94 -8.44 -11.65
C PRO A 121 -22.27 -8.02 -10.99
N PHE A 122 -22.35 -6.81 -10.42
CA PHE A 122 -23.62 -6.29 -9.89
C PHE A 122 -24.35 -5.38 -10.90
N PRO A 123 -25.68 -5.21 -10.77
CA PRO A 123 -26.48 -4.41 -11.70
C PRO A 123 -25.98 -2.96 -11.82
N GLY A 124 -25.93 -2.44 -13.06
CA GLY A 124 -25.59 -1.05 -13.35
C GLY A 124 -24.11 -0.69 -13.39
N ILE A 125 -23.18 -1.65 -13.22
CA ILE A 125 -21.73 -1.39 -13.28
C ILE A 125 -21.24 -0.86 -14.64
N GLU A 126 -21.96 -1.17 -15.72
CA GLU A 126 -21.69 -0.64 -17.06
C GLU A 126 -22.25 0.77 -17.29
N SER A 127 -22.84 1.38 -16.25
CA SER A 127 -23.31 2.76 -16.33
C SER A 127 -22.15 3.68 -16.73
N PRO A 128 -22.34 4.57 -17.71
CA PRO A 128 -21.29 5.46 -18.17
C PRO A 128 -20.67 6.36 -17.08
N GLY A 129 -21.37 6.59 -15.96
CA GLY A 129 -20.89 7.35 -14.79
C GLY A 129 -19.96 6.56 -13.85
N VAL A 130 -19.67 5.30 -14.17
CA VAL A 130 -18.78 4.42 -13.40
C VAL A 130 -17.41 4.36 -14.08
N HIS A 131 -16.39 4.77 -13.33
CA HIS A 131 -15.02 4.85 -13.81
C HIS A 131 -14.08 3.96 -12.99
N THR A 132 -13.03 3.50 -13.63
CA THR A 132 -11.86 2.85 -13.01
C THR A 132 -10.62 3.60 -13.47
N LEU A 133 -9.51 3.53 -12.74
CA LEU A 133 -8.27 4.19 -13.13
C LEU A 133 -7.13 3.17 -13.30
N ARG A 134 -6.64 3.00 -14.52
CA ARG A 134 -5.45 2.20 -14.84
C ARG A 134 -4.50 2.90 -15.82
N SER A 135 -5.03 3.69 -16.73
CA SER A 135 -4.30 4.22 -17.89
C SER A 135 -4.60 5.69 -18.14
N ILE A 136 -3.82 6.34 -19.01
CA ILE A 136 -4.06 7.73 -19.43
C ILE A 136 -5.48 7.89 -20.04
N PRO A 137 -5.98 7.03 -20.94
CA PRO A 137 -7.36 7.13 -21.40
C PRO A 137 -8.42 7.03 -20.29
N ASP A 138 -8.16 6.29 -19.22
CA ASP A 138 -9.08 6.25 -18.07
C ASP A 138 -9.10 7.59 -17.33
N MET A 139 -7.91 8.15 -17.09
CA MET A 139 -7.72 9.46 -16.48
C MET A 139 -8.42 10.55 -17.30
N ASP A 140 -8.17 10.60 -18.62
CA ASP A 140 -8.77 11.56 -19.54
C ASP A 140 -10.31 11.46 -19.52
N ARG A 141 -10.87 10.23 -19.45
CA ARG A 141 -12.32 10.02 -19.31
C ARG A 141 -12.88 10.55 -18.00
N ILE A 142 -12.19 10.36 -16.88
CA ILE A 142 -12.59 10.91 -15.58
C ILE A 142 -12.56 12.44 -15.63
N LEU A 143 -11.49 13.02 -16.17
CA LEU A 143 -11.35 14.47 -16.32
C LEU A 143 -12.45 15.08 -17.19
N ALA A 144 -12.75 14.44 -18.33
CA ALA A 144 -13.82 14.86 -19.23
C ALA A 144 -15.19 14.80 -18.54
N ALA A 145 -15.47 13.73 -17.79
CA ALA A 145 -16.73 13.59 -17.05
C ALA A 145 -16.85 14.67 -15.95
N LEU A 146 -15.78 14.94 -15.20
CA LEU A 146 -15.75 16.01 -14.19
C LEU A 146 -15.99 17.40 -14.80
N ALA A 147 -15.42 17.68 -15.98
CA ALA A 147 -15.57 18.96 -16.66
C ALA A 147 -16.97 19.15 -17.30
N HIS A 148 -17.52 18.07 -17.88
CA HIS A 148 -18.82 18.07 -18.55
C HIS A 148 -19.98 18.06 -17.55
N ASP A 149 -19.98 17.09 -16.62
CA ASP A 149 -21.09 16.84 -15.71
C ASP A 149 -21.06 17.77 -14.49
N LYS A 150 -19.89 18.34 -14.17
CA LYS A 150 -19.66 19.22 -13.00
C LYS A 150 -20.32 18.71 -11.73
N PRO A 151 -20.08 17.43 -11.34
CA PRO A 151 -20.72 16.86 -10.18
C PRO A 151 -20.36 17.65 -8.93
N ARG A 152 -21.29 17.79 -7.98
CA ARG A 152 -20.96 18.31 -6.64
C ARG A 152 -20.38 17.22 -5.73
N HIS A 153 -20.89 16.00 -5.90
CA HIS A 153 -20.54 14.84 -5.07
C HIS A 153 -20.04 13.68 -5.94
N VAL A 154 -18.99 13.00 -5.47
CA VAL A 154 -18.42 11.80 -6.09
C VAL A 154 -18.23 10.70 -5.03
N THR A 155 -18.54 9.46 -5.40
CA THR A 155 -18.30 8.30 -4.53
C THR A 155 -17.08 7.52 -5.00
N VAL A 156 -16.21 7.12 -4.07
CA VAL A 156 -15.09 6.20 -4.30
C VAL A 156 -15.38 4.89 -3.57
N VAL A 157 -15.16 3.75 -4.22
CA VAL A 157 -15.34 2.42 -3.63
C VAL A 157 -14.01 1.69 -3.58
N GLY A 158 -13.60 1.29 -2.37
CA GLY A 158 -12.32 0.67 -2.06
C GLY A 158 -11.35 1.65 -1.41
N GLY A 159 -10.91 1.35 -0.19
CA GLY A 159 -9.97 2.12 0.62
C GLY A 159 -8.53 1.63 0.50
N GLY A 160 -8.14 1.05 -0.64
CA GLY A 160 -6.74 0.75 -0.97
C GLY A 160 -5.98 2.00 -1.44
N PHE A 161 -4.71 1.83 -1.84
CA PHE A 161 -3.84 2.91 -2.33
C PHE A 161 -4.53 3.81 -3.37
N ILE A 162 -5.01 3.22 -4.48
CA ILE A 162 -5.65 3.96 -5.58
C ILE A 162 -6.92 4.68 -5.10
N GLY A 163 -7.71 4.04 -4.24
CA GLY A 163 -8.94 4.64 -3.73
C GLY A 163 -8.69 5.84 -2.83
N LEU A 164 -7.68 5.77 -1.96
CA LEU A 164 -7.26 6.89 -1.13
C LEU A 164 -6.67 8.04 -1.95
N GLU A 165 -5.82 7.74 -2.94
CA GLU A 165 -5.28 8.76 -3.86
C GLU A 165 -6.39 9.43 -4.67
N MET A 166 -7.38 8.68 -5.16
CA MET A 166 -8.53 9.23 -5.88
C MET A 166 -9.46 10.04 -4.98
N MET A 167 -9.72 9.57 -3.76
CA MET A 167 -10.48 10.31 -2.76
C MET A 167 -9.83 11.67 -2.49
N GLU A 168 -8.50 11.68 -2.28
CA GLU A 168 -7.76 12.93 -2.06
C GLU A 168 -7.77 13.83 -3.30
N ALA A 169 -7.52 13.29 -4.49
CA ALA A 169 -7.53 14.05 -5.75
C ALA A 169 -8.87 14.73 -6.00
N LEU A 170 -9.98 14.05 -5.74
CA LEU A 170 -11.33 14.60 -5.88
C LEU A 170 -11.64 15.64 -4.80
N HIS A 171 -11.19 15.41 -3.57
CA HIS A 171 -11.33 16.39 -2.48
C HIS A 171 -10.53 17.68 -2.76
N GLN A 172 -9.32 17.58 -3.31
CA GLN A 172 -8.51 18.74 -3.74
C GLN A 172 -9.24 19.62 -4.76
N ARG A 173 -10.06 19.00 -5.62
CA ARG A 173 -10.96 19.68 -6.57
C ARG A 173 -12.22 20.29 -5.94
N LYS A 174 -12.34 20.28 -4.61
CA LYS A 174 -13.47 20.83 -3.85
C LYS A 174 -14.79 20.11 -4.14
N LEU A 175 -14.72 18.82 -4.45
CA LEU A 175 -15.87 17.94 -4.54
C LEU A 175 -16.20 17.36 -3.16
N ASP A 176 -17.48 17.15 -2.89
CA ASP A 176 -17.92 16.34 -1.76
C ASP A 176 -17.60 14.88 -2.08
N VAL A 177 -16.91 14.19 -1.17
CA VAL A 177 -16.46 12.81 -1.42
C VAL A 177 -17.03 11.87 -0.35
N THR A 178 -17.63 10.77 -0.80
CA THR A 178 -17.90 9.60 0.05
C THR A 178 -16.93 8.48 -0.32
N LEU A 179 -16.25 7.91 0.68
CA LEU A 179 -15.39 6.73 0.51
C LEU A 179 -16.07 5.52 1.17
N LEU A 180 -16.40 4.52 0.35
CA LEU A 180 -16.97 3.24 0.80
C LEU A 180 -15.88 2.17 0.86
N GLU A 181 -15.77 1.48 1.99
CA GLU A 181 -14.88 0.32 2.16
C GLU A 181 -15.64 -0.83 2.85
N LEU A 182 -15.52 -2.03 2.29
CA LEU A 182 -16.20 -3.22 2.80
C LEU A 182 -15.54 -3.75 4.08
N SER A 183 -14.22 -3.62 4.20
CA SER A 183 -13.48 -3.92 5.41
C SER A 183 -13.79 -2.91 6.52
N ASP A 184 -13.36 -3.21 7.74
CA ASP A 184 -13.44 -2.31 8.87
C ASP A 184 -12.25 -1.34 8.97
N GLN A 185 -11.47 -1.21 7.89
CA GLN A 185 -10.37 -0.25 7.77
C GLN A 185 -10.02 0.02 6.30
N VAL A 186 -9.51 1.22 6.03
CA VAL A 186 -8.71 1.52 4.83
C VAL A 186 -7.29 0.94 4.97
N MET A 187 -6.53 1.00 3.87
CA MET A 187 -5.11 0.66 3.78
C MET A 187 -4.78 -0.72 4.37
N ALA A 188 -5.29 -1.77 3.73
CA ALA A 188 -5.13 -3.16 4.19
C ALA A 188 -3.70 -3.60 4.59
N PRO A 189 -2.60 -3.10 3.98
CA PRO A 189 -1.25 -3.45 4.40
C PRO A 189 -0.89 -3.08 5.84
N VAL A 190 -1.52 -2.05 6.43
CA VAL A 190 -1.34 -1.74 7.86
C VAL A 190 -2.44 -2.37 8.72
N ASP A 191 -2.18 -2.51 10.01
CA ASP A 191 -3.17 -3.01 10.96
C ASP A 191 -4.15 -1.92 11.40
N LYS A 192 -5.30 -2.35 11.93
CA LYS A 192 -6.46 -1.48 12.15
C LYS A 192 -6.15 -0.27 13.02
N GLU A 193 -5.42 -0.47 14.12
CA GLU A 193 -5.06 0.63 15.03
C GLU A 193 -4.14 1.67 14.39
N MET A 194 -3.35 1.26 13.39
CA MET A 194 -2.58 2.19 12.57
C MET A 194 -3.51 2.89 11.57
N ALA A 195 -4.40 2.14 10.91
CA ALA A 195 -5.38 2.70 9.97
C ALA A 195 -6.36 3.69 10.62
N ASN A 196 -6.68 3.54 11.91
CA ASN A 196 -7.56 4.46 12.64
C ASN A 196 -7.02 5.90 12.68
N LEU A 197 -5.70 6.09 12.61
CA LEU A 197 -5.08 7.41 12.44
C LEU A 197 -5.46 8.05 11.09
N LEU A 198 -5.58 7.22 10.04
CA LEU A 198 -6.02 7.65 8.72
C LEU A 198 -7.52 7.95 8.72
N HIS A 199 -8.33 7.13 9.39
CA HIS A 199 -9.78 7.32 9.44
C HIS A 199 -10.14 8.64 10.12
N ALA A 200 -9.49 8.95 11.24
CA ALA A 200 -9.64 10.23 11.91
C ALA A 200 -9.30 11.38 10.96
N ARG A 201 -8.16 11.29 10.27
CA ARG A 201 -7.72 12.34 9.35
C ARG A 201 -8.66 12.53 8.15
N ILE A 202 -9.17 11.46 7.57
CA ILE A 202 -10.14 11.50 6.46
C ILE A 202 -11.41 12.24 6.89
N ARG A 203 -11.92 11.95 8.09
CA ARG A 203 -13.12 12.61 8.61
C ARG A 203 -12.87 14.07 9.01
N GLU A 204 -11.68 14.39 9.53
CA GLU A 204 -11.27 15.78 9.82
C GLU A 204 -11.25 16.66 8.56
N GLU A 205 -10.91 16.10 7.41
CA GLU A 205 -10.96 16.80 6.10
C GLU A 205 -12.39 16.84 5.51
N GLY A 206 -13.39 16.32 6.22
CA GLY A 206 -14.80 16.40 5.82
C GLY A 206 -15.23 15.34 4.80
N VAL A 207 -14.41 14.32 4.55
CA VAL A 207 -14.81 13.18 3.70
C VAL A 207 -15.75 12.23 4.46
N ASP A 208 -16.85 11.83 3.82
CA ASP A 208 -17.77 10.83 4.35
C ASP A 208 -17.17 9.42 4.22
N LEU A 209 -16.48 8.96 5.26
CA LEU A 209 -15.87 7.63 5.32
C LEU A 209 -16.83 6.60 5.91
N ARG A 210 -17.27 5.65 5.08
CA ARG A 210 -18.14 4.52 5.48
C ARG A 210 -17.39 3.19 5.37
N LEU A 211 -16.98 2.67 6.52
CA LEU A 211 -16.37 1.35 6.66
C LEU A 211 -17.46 0.29 6.82
N ARG A 212 -17.13 -0.99 6.61
CA ARG A 212 -18.10 -2.11 6.64
C ARG A 212 -19.31 -1.89 5.72
N THR A 213 -19.11 -1.14 4.63
CA THR A 213 -20.19 -0.73 3.73
C THR A 213 -19.80 -1.11 2.30
N GLY A 214 -20.53 -2.06 1.73
CA GLY A 214 -20.37 -2.49 0.34
C GLY A 214 -21.32 -1.77 -0.61
N LEU A 215 -20.96 -1.71 -1.89
CA LEU A 215 -21.86 -1.32 -2.97
C LEU A 215 -22.60 -2.57 -3.49
N ALA A 216 -23.93 -2.53 -3.53
CA ALA A 216 -24.77 -3.66 -3.93
C ALA A 216 -25.39 -3.49 -5.33
N ALA A 217 -25.80 -2.28 -5.72
CA ALA A 217 -26.35 -2.01 -7.05
C ALA A 217 -26.18 -0.52 -7.43
N ILE A 218 -26.23 -0.25 -8.74
CA ILE A 218 -26.16 1.09 -9.32
C ILE A 218 -27.37 1.30 -10.24
N GLU A 219 -28.04 2.43 -10.08
CA GLU A 219 -29.12 2.88 -10.95
C GLU A 219 -28.77 4.25 -11.52
N SER A 220 -29.02 4.46 -12.81
CA SER A 220 -28.88 5.78 -13.42
C SER A 220 -30.10 6.63 -13.07
N LEU A 221 -29.87 7.83 -12.58
CA LEU A 221 -30.92 8.83 -12.40
C LEU A 221 -31.10 9.58 -13.72
N GLU A 222 -32.34 9.77 -14.16
CA GLU A 222 -32.64 10.62 -15.32
C GLU A 222 -32.69 12.09 -14.90
N VAL A 223 -32.15 12.99 -15.73
CA VAL A 223 -32.42 14.42 -15.59
C VAL A 223 -33.73 14.72 -16.33
N PRO A 224 -34.75 15.33 -15.69
CA PRO A 224 -35.90 15.84 -16.42
C PRO A 224 -35.41 16.88 -17.44
N ALA A 225 -35.76 16.71 -18.71
CA ALA A 225 -35.33 17.65 -19.76
C ALA A 225 -35.77 19.09 -19.43
N GLU A 226 -34.80 19.99 -19.19
CA GLU A 226 -35.10 21.41 -19.16
C GLU A 226 -35.55 21.86 -20.55
N LYS A 227 -36.80 22.32 -20.67
CA LYS A 227 -37.42 22.78 -21.92
C LYS A 227 -36.91 24.16 -22.41
N THR A 228 -35.68 24.54 -22.09
CA THR A 228 -35.18 25.89 -22.38
C THR A 228 -33.71 25.89 -22.77
N ALA A 229 -33.45 25.60 -24.05
CA ALA A 229 -32.52 26.33 -24.95
C ALA A 229 -32.19 25.44 -26.15
N ALA A 230 -32.02 26.06 -27.32
CA ALA A 230 -31.94 25.45 -28.64
C ALA A 230 -30.68 24.60 -28.94
N VAL A 231 -30.03 24.03 -27.91
CA VAL A 231 -28.99 23.00 -28.05
C VAL A 231 -29.16 22.01 -26.91
N ALA A 232 -29.84 20.88 -27.17
CA ALA A 232 -29.94 19.78 -26.23
C ALA A 232 -28.55 19.14 -26.05
N THR A 233 -27.75 19.65 -25.13
CA THR A 233 -26.65 18.87 -24.56
C THR A 233 -27.29 17.92 -23.56
N ALA A 234 -27.27 16.62 -23.85
CA ALA A 234 -27.78 15.61 -22.94
C ALA A 234 -26.88 15.60 -21.70
N GLN A 235 -27.24 16.37 -20.67
CA GLN A 235 -26.62 16.24 -19.35
C GLN A 235 -26.86 14.81 -18.87
N ARG A 236 -25.78 14.13 -18.48
CA ARG A 236 -25.90 12.84 -17.81
C ARG A 236 -26.51 13.08 -16.44
N GLY A 237 -27.54 12.33 -16.08
CA GLY A 237 -28.05 12.36 -14.72
C GLY A 237 -27.13 11.61 -13.75
N GLY A 238 -27.32 11.82 -12.46
CA GLY A 238 -26.51 11.18 -11.42
C GLY A 238 -26.70 9.66 -11.36
N LEU A 239 -26.08 9.05 -10.36
CA LEU A 239 -26.23 7.65 -10.01
C LEU A 239 -26.90 7.55 -8.65
N ARG A 240 -27.80 6.57 -8.48
CA ARG A 240 -28.26 6.10 -7.18
C ARG A 240 -27.56 4.78 -6.86
N LEU A 241 -26.86 4.76 -5.74
CA LEU A 241 -26.14 3.61 -5.23
C LEU A 241 -26.98 2.94 -4.15
N THR A 242 -27.20 1.64 -4.27
CA THR A 242 -27.74 0.83 -3.17
C THR A 242 -26.58 0.21 -2.39
N LEU A 243 -26.53 0.45 -1.09
CA LEU A 243 -25.47 -0.02 -0.20
C LEU A 243 -25.83 -1.38 0.42
N SER A 244 -24.84 -2.05 1.02
CA SER A 244 -24.99 -3.39 1.59
C SER A 244 -25.97 -3.47 2.77
N ASP A 245 -26.28 -2.36 3.41
CA ASP A 245 -27.29 -2.24 4.47
C ASP A 245 -28.69 -1.88 3.95
N GLY A 246 -28.86 -1.76 2.63
CA GLY A 246 -30.11 -1.37 1.97
C GLY A 246 -30.35 0.14 1.91
N SER A 247 -29.46 0.97 2.47
CA SER A 247 -29.54 2.42 2.31
C SER A 247 -29.14 2.87 0.89
N HIS A 248 -29.51 4.10 0.54
CA HIS A 248 -29.22 4.69 -0.77
C HIS A 248 -28.30 5.90 -0.66
N LEU A 249 -27.46 6.10 -1.67
CA LEU A 249 -26.58 7.26 -1.82
C LEU A 249 -26.64 7.76 -3.27
N ASP A 250 -27.07 9.00 -3.48
CA ASP A 250 -27.05 9.62 -4.80
C ASP A 250 -25.69 10.32 -5.02
N THR A 251 -25.08 10.14 -6.18
CA THR A 251 -23.76 10.68 -6.51
C THR A 251 -23.66 11.09 -7.98
N GLY A 252 -22.78 12.03 -8.32
CA GLY A 252 -22.61 12.44 -9.72
C GLY A 252 -21.77 11.46 -10.53
N LEU A 253 -20.72 10.90 -9.91
CA LEU A 253 -19.80 9.93 -10.51
C LEU A 253 -19.39 8.88 -9.48
N LEU A 254 -19.00 7.70 -9.98
CA LEU A 254 -18.47 6.61 -9.16
C LEU A 254 -17.06 6.22 -9.62
N ILE A 255 -16.10 6.16 -8.69
CA ILE A 255 -14.76 5.60 -8.92
C ILE A 255 -14.67 4.23 -8.25
N LEU A 256 -14.49 3.18 -9.05
CA LEU A 256 -14.22 1.82 -8.57
C LEU A 256 -12.71 1.59 -8.43
N ALA A 257 -12.25 1.41 -7.20
CA ALA A 257 -10.85 1.21 -6.80
C ALA A 257 -10.69 0.01 -5.84
N ILE A 258 -11.44 -1.07 -6.07
CA ILE A 258 -11.53 -2.26 -5.20
C ILE A 258 -10.42 -3.31 -5.44
N GLY A 259 -9.30 -2.90 -6.04
CA GLY A 259 -8.18 -3.77 -6.37
C GLY A 259 -8.11 -4.19 -7.84
N VAL A 260 -7.09 -4.99 -8.15
CA VAL A 260 -6.75 -5.43 -9.51
C VAL A 260 -6.59 -6.94 -9.57
N LYS A 261 -6.81 -7.51 -10.76
CA LYS A 261 -6.64 -8.93 -11.06
C LYS A 261 -5.58 -9.11 -12.17
N PRO A 262 -4.64 -10.06 -12.03
CA PRO A 262 -3.65 -10.39 -13.06
C PRO A 262 -4.28 -10.62 -14.45
N GLU A 263 -3.68 -10.04 -15.49
CA GLU A 263 -4.09 -10.26 -16.89
C GLU A 263 -3.51 -11.60 -17.40
N THR A 264 -4.23 -12.70 -17.17
CA THR A 264 -3.75 -14.07 -17.45
C THR A 264 -4.41 -14.78 -18.62
N LEU A 265 -5.36 -14.14 -19.31
CA LEU A 265 -6.11 -14.77 -20.39
C LEU A 265 -5.20 -15.31 -21.50
N LEU A 266 -4.21 -14.54 -21.93
CA LEU A 266 -3.26 -14.93 -22.98
C LEU A 266 -2.42 -16.14 -22.54
N ALA A 267 -1.89 -16.11 -21.32
CA ALA A 267 -1.10 -17.20 -20.75
C ALA A 267 -1.94 -18.48 -20.56
N ALA A 268 -3.17 -18.34 -20.07
CA ALA A 268 -4.10 -19.45 -19.88
C ALA A 268 -4.47 -20.13 -21.20
N LYS A 269 -4.83 -19.35 -22.23
CA LYS A 269 -5.13 -19.86 -23.58
C LYS A 269 -3.94 -20.58 -24.22
N ALA A 270 -2.72 -20.08 -23.96
CA ALA A 270 -1.50 -20.71 -24.40
C ALA A 270 -1.17 -22.02 -23.65
N GLY A 271 -1.86 -22.31 -22.53
CA GLY A 271 -1.59 -23.46 -21.67
C GLY A 271 -0.36 -23.28 -20.78
N LEU A 272 -0.02 -22.05 -20.41
CA LEU A 272 0.97 -21.77 -19.37
C LEU A 272 0.38 -22.00 -17.98
N VAL A 273 1.22 -22.47 -17.05
CA VAL A 273 0.79 -22.74 -15.68
C VAL A 273 0.46 -21.43 -14.95
N LEU A 274 -0.75 -21.35 -14.40
CA LEU A 274 -1.13 -20.32 -13.44
C LEU A 274 -0.94 -20.83 -12.01
N GLY A 275 -0.63 -19.93 -11.09
CA GLY A 275 -0.56 -20.24 -9.67
C GLY A 275 -1.94 -20.24 -9.00
N PRO A 276 -1.99 -20.62 -7.71
CA PRO A 276 -3.24 -20.73 -6.94
C PRO A 276 -4.00 -19.41 -6.75
N ARG A 277 -3.35 -18.25 -6.95
CA ARG A 277 -3.97 -16.93 -6.87
C ARG A 277 -4.37 -16.38 -8.24
N GLY A 278 -4.22 -17.18 -9.30
CA GLY A 278 -4.63 -16.85 -10.65
C GLY A 278 -3.65 -15.97 -11.42
N GLY A 279 -2.45 -15.72 -10.90
CA GLY A 279 -1.35 -15.09 -11.64
C GLY A 279 -0.52 -16.11 -12.42
N ILE A 280 0.30 -15.65 -13.35
CA ILE A 280 1.21 -16.52 -14.12
C ILE A 280 2.29 -17.06 -13.17
N LYS A 281 2.47 -18.38 -13.12
CA LYS A 281 3.51 -19.00 -12.30
C LYS A 281 4.86 -18.85 -12.99
N VAL A 282 5.85 -18.35 -12.26
CA VAL A 282 7.23 -18.22 -12.73
C VAL A 282 8.24 -18.83 -11.76
N ASP A 283 9.41 -19.19 -12.26
CA ASP A 283 10.58 -19.52 -11.44
C ASP A 283 11.32 -18.25 -10.95
N ALA A 284 12.37 -18.40 -10.15
CA ALA A 284 13.17 -17.27 -9.67
C ALA A 284 13.92 -16.52 -10.80
N GLY A 285 14.06 -17.12 -11.98
CA GLY A 285 14.61 -16.49 -13.18
C GLY A 285 13.57 -15.76 -14.03
N MET A 286 12.31 -15.68 -13.56
CA MET A 286 11.15 -15.10 -14.25
C MET A 286 10.67 -15.92 -15.47
N ARG A 287 11.04 -17.20 -15.55
CA ARG A 287 10.59 -18.11 -16.63
C ARG A 287 9.25 -18.73 -16.26
N THR A 288 8.36 -18.85 -17.24
CA THR A 288 7.09 -19.57 -17.09
C THR A 288 7.30 -21.09 -17.18
N SER A 289 6.22 -21.86 -17.26
CA SER A 289 6.29 -23.30 -17.57
C SER A 289 6.83 -23.61 -18.97
N ASP A 290 6.96 -22.62 -19.85
CA ASP A 290 7.68 -22.72 -21.12
C ASP A 290 9.06 -22.03 -20.99
N PRO A 291 10.18 -22.71 -21.29
CA PRO A 291 11.52 -22.15 -21.13
C PRO A 291 11.84 -20.99 -22.08
N CYS A 292 11.06 -20.80 -23.15
CA CYS A 292 11.21 -19.69 -24.08
C CYS A 292 10.31 -18.48 -23.73
N ILE A 293 9.45 -18.60 -22.70
CA ILE A 293 8.51 -17.56 -22.31
C ILE A 293 8.77 -17.13 -20.86
N PHE A 294 9.02 -15.85 -20.68
CA PHE A 294 9.20 -15.18 -19.40
C PHE A 294 7.93 -14.39 -19.06
N ALA A 295 7.69 -14.13 -17.78
CA ALA A 295 6.63 -13.24 -17.34
C ALA A 295 7.07 -12.41 -16.13
N VAL A 296 6.60 -11.16 -16.04
CA VAL A 296 6.97 -10.21 -14.98
C VAL A 296 5.81 -9.26 -14.62
N GLY A 297 5.96 -8.54 -13.51
CA GLY A 297 5.05 -7.51 -13.03
C GLY A 297 3.74 -8.07 -12.48
N ASP A 298 2.71 -7.23 -12.42
CA ASP A 298 1.44 -7.53 -11.74
C ASP A 298 0.68 -8.75 -12.29
N ALA A 299 1.11 -9.30 -13.44
CA ALA A 299 0.54 -10.50 -14.02
C ALA A 299 1.06 -11.80 -13.37
N VAL A 300 2.21 -11.77 -12.68
CA VAL A 300 2.84 -12.97 -12.10
C VAL A 300 2.53 -13.14 -10.63
N GLU A 301 2.58 -14.39 -10.17
CA GLU A 301 2.72 -14.67 -8.75
C GLU A 301 4.18 -14.57 -8.32
N GLU A 302 4.39 -13.97 -7.15
CA GLU A 302 5.70 -13.75 -6.55
C GLU A 302 5.84 -14.60 -5.29
N THR A 303 7.08 -14.78 -4.84
CA THR A 303 7.36 -15.40 -3.55
C THR A 303 7.45 -14.32 -2.47
N ASP A 304 6.67 -14.47 -1.40
CA ASP A 304 6.76 -13.60 -0.23
C ASP A 304 8.14 -13.73 0.45
N PHE A 305 8.73 -12.60 0.83
CA PHE A 305 10.07 -12.56 1.40
C PHE A 305 10.15 -13.29 2.75
N VAL A 306 9.12 -13.15 3.59
CA VAL A 306 9.10 -13.63 4.98
C VAL A 306 8.67 -15.10 5.04
N THR A 307 7.58 -15.47 4.35
CA THR A 307 6.96 -16.80 4.44
C THR A 307 7.40 -17.75 3.33
N GLY A 308 7.82 -17.23 2.18
CA GLY A 308 8.07 -18.03 0.99
C GLY A 308 6.79 -18.51 0.27
N GLU A 309 5.61 -18.08 0.70
CA GLU A 309 4.36 -18.42 0.02
C GLU A 309 4.19 -17.64 -1.30
N SER A 310 3.31 -18.16 -2.16
CA SER A 310 2.90 -17.48 -3.38
C SER A 310 1.97 -16.30 -3.07
N VAL A 311 2.27 -15.12 -3.60
CA VAL A 311 1.54 -13.86 -3.35
C VAL A 311 1.38 -13.02 -4.62
N LEU A 312 0.42 -12.09 -4.61
CA LEU A 312 0.24 -11.06 -5.63
C LEU A 312 0.54 -9.70 -5.00
N ILE A 313 1.57 -9.01 -5.50
CA ILE A 313 2.00 -7.71 -4.98
C ILE A 313 2.19 -6.76 -6.19
N PRO A 314 1.10 -6.13 -6.67
CA PRO A 314 1.12 -5.32 -7.88
C PRO A 314 1.76 -3.94 -7.62
N LEU A 315 3.09 -3.89 -7.62
CA LEU A 315 3.88 -2.69 -7.35
C LEU A 315 4.94 -2.44 -8.43
N ALA A 316 5.13 -1.17 -8.76
CA ALA A 316 6.02 -0.76 -9.85
C ALA A 316 7.50 -1.12 -9.61
N GLY A 317 7.98 -1.05 -8.36
CA GLY A 317 9.35 -1.39 -7.99
C GLY A 317 9.73 -2.84 -8.32
N PRO A 318 8.99 -3.85 -7.81
CA PRO A 318 9.08 -5.24 -8.24
C PRO A 318 9.05 -5.41 -9.77
N ALA A 319 8.03 -4.88 -10.44
CA ALA A 319 7.86 -5.04 -11.90
C ALA A 319 9.09 -4.56 -12.70
N ASN A 320 9.64 -3.39 -12.36
CA ASN A 320 10.83 -2.85 -13.03
C ASN A 320 12.07 -3.74 -12.83
N ARG A 321 12.31 -4.21 -11.60
CA ARG A 321 13.46 -5.08 -11.29
C ARG A 321 13.32 -6.46 -11.92
N GLN A 322 12.11 -7.02 -11.94
CA GLN A 322 11.81 -8.28 -12.61
C GLN A 322 12.03 -8.18 -14.12
N GLY A 323 11.54 -7.12 -14.77
CA GLY A 323 11.78 -6.88 -16.20
C GLY A 323 13.28 -6.84 -16.55
N ARG A 324 14.08 -6.17 -15.72
CA ARG A 324 15.54 -6.14 -15.86
C ARG A 324 16.16 -7.54 -15.75
N ILE A 325 15.74 -8.35 -14.76
CA ILE A 325 16.21 -9.73 -14.56
C ILE A 325 15.80 -10.65 -15.72
N ALA A 326 14.55 -10.53 -16.18
CA ALA A 326 14.08 -11.29 -17.34
C ALA A 326 14.93 -10.98 -18.57
N ALA A 327 15.25 -9.72 -18.85
CA ALA A 327 16.15 -9.36 -19.95
C ALA A 327 17.56 -9.96 -19.82
N ASP A 328 18.13 -9.96 -18.61
CA ASP A 328 19.41 -10.64 -18.33
C ASP A 328 19.31 -12.14 -18.69
N ASN A 329 18.23 -12.81 -18.28
CA ASN A 329 18.05 -14.25 -18.44
C ASN A 329 17.63 -14.66 -19.86
N MET A 330 16.86 -13.84 -20.58
CA MET A 330 16.54 -14.04 -22.00
C MET A 330 17.81 -14.05 -22.88
N LEU A 331 18.85 -13.34 -22.44
CA LEU A 331 20.15 -13.24 -23.11
C LEU A 331 21.23 -14.14 -22.48
N GLY A 332 20.82 -15.17 -21.73
CA GLY A 332 21.70 -16.27 -21.30
C GLY A 332 22.40 -16.06 -19.95
N ARG A 333 22.07 -15.01 -19.19
CA ARG A 333 22.50 -14.90 -17.80
C ARG A 333 21.65 -15.80 -16.89
N SER A 334 22.07 -15.93 -15.63
CA SER A 334 21.43 -16.76 -14.60
C SER A 334 21.14 -15.94 -13.34
N GLU A 335 20.43 -14.83 -13.51
CA GLU A 335 20.01 -13.95 -12.43
C GLU A 335 18.76 -14.49 -11.72
N THR A 336 18.64 -14.19 -10.43
CA THR A 336 17.53 -14.67 -9.59
C THR A 336 16.83 -13.54 -8.85
N TYR A 337 15.50 -13.53 -8.87
CA TYR A 337 14.68 -12.60 -8.11
C TYR A 337 14.64 -13.01 -6.64
N LYS A 338 14.98 -12.07 -5.74
CA LYS A 338 15.14 -12.31 -4.30
C LYS A 338 13.86 -12.03 -3.50
N LYS A 339 12.71 -12.54 -3.98
CA LYS A 339 11.39 -12.45 -3.32
C LYS A 339 10.91 -11.00 -3.10
N THR A 340 9.67 -10.83 -2.64
CA THR A 340 9.05 -9.50 -2.45
C THR A 340 8.58 -9.29 -1.01
N GLN A 341 8.94 -8.13 -0.44
CA GLN A 341 8.54 -7.73 0.91
C GLN A 341 7.21 -6.97 0.97
N GLY A 342 6.71 -6.49 -0.18
CA GLY A 342 5.52 -5.64 -0.21
C GLY A 342 5.73 -4.25 0.38
N THR A 343 6.97 -3.72 0.33
CA THR A 343 7.24 -2.34 0.76
C THR A 343 6.40 -1.35 -0.05
N ALA A 344 5.57 -0.58 0.64
CA ALA A 344 4.63 0.35 0.03
C ALA A 344 4.44 1.59 0.90
N ILE A 345 4.07 2.70 0.27
CA ILE A 345 3.77 3.98 0.91
C ILE A 345 2.64 4.67 0.13
N CYS A 346 1.77 5.40 0.82
CA CYS A 346 0.80 6.29 0.21
C CYS A 346 0.66 7.58 1.00
N LYS A 347 0.48 8.67 0.25
CA LYS A 347 0.12 9.98 0.78
C LYS A 347 -1.39 9.99 1.07
N LEU A 348 -1.74 10.61 2.19
CA LEU A 348 -3.11 10.87 2.59
C LEU A 348 -3.16 12.25 3.24
N PHE A 349 -3.55 13.26 2.46
CA PHE A 349 -3.47 14.67 2.83
C PHE A 349 -2.05 15.05 3.22
N ASP A 350 -1.84 15.44 4.49
CA ASP A 350 -0.56 15.78 5.09
C ASP A 350 0.12 14.59 5.80
N LEU A 351 -0.46 13.39 5.74
CA LEU A 351 0.13 12.17 6.26
C LEU A 351 0.76 11.34 5.15
N ALA A 352 1.78 10.58 5.53
CA ALA A 352 2.20 9.37 4.82
C ALA A 352 1.87 8.15 5.67
N VAL A 353 1.41 7.08 5.02
CA VAL A 353 1.28 5.73 5.58
C VAL A 353 2.15 4.78 4.80
N ALA A 354 3.01 4.04 5.49
CA ALA A 354 3.93 3.11 4.86
C ALA A 354 4.03 1.78 5.61
N SER A 355 4.39 0.72 4.89
CA SER A 355 4.55 -0.63 5.43
C SER A 355 5.59 -1.43 4.66
N THR A 356 6.17 -2.44 5.31
CA THR A 356 7.01 -3.47 4.70
C THR A 356 6.87 -4.79 5.46
N GLY A 357 6.96 -5.92 4.77
CA GLY A 357 6.81 -7.25 5.35
C GLY A 357 5.36 -7.60 5.70
N LEU A 358 5.18 -8.44 6.71
CA LEU A 358 3.87 -8.92 7.16
C LEU A 358 3.24 -7.99 8.19
N ASN A 359 1.92 -7.89 8.16
CA ASN A 359 1.12 -7.28 9.22
C ASN A 359 0.59 -8.32 10.22
N GLU A 360 0.02 -7.86 11.33
CA GLU A 360 -0.48 -8.71 12.40
C GLU A 360 -1.58 -9.66 11.91
N LYS A 361 -2.51 -9.16 11.09
CA LYS A 361 -3.58 -9.98 10.48
C LYS A 361 -3.01 -11.21 9.77
N ARG A 362 -1.95 -11.04 8.99
CA ARG A 362 -1.31 -12.14 8.25
C ARG A 362 -0.53 -13.08 9.16
N LEU A 363 0.16 -12.57 10.16
CA LEU A 363 0.87 -13.39 11.16
C LEU A 363 -0.09 -14.30 11.93
N VAL A 364 -1.23 -13.75 12.38
CA VAL A 364 -2.30 -14.50 13.04
C VAL A 364 -2.89 -15.56 12.11
N GLN A 365 -3.20 -15.20 10.87
CA GLN A 365 -3.75 -16.13 9.88
C GLN A 365 -2.82 -17.32 9.62
N LEU A 366 -1.51 -17.10 9.66
CA LEU A 366 -0.48 -18.13 9.44
C LEU A 366 -0.10 -18.90 10.72
N GLY A 367 -0.62 -18.52 11.89
CA GLY A 367 -0.24 -19.11 13.16
C GLY A 367 1.24 -18.91 13.51
N LEU A 368 1.89 -17.86 13.00
CA LEU A 368 3.28 -17.55 13.31
C LEU A 368 3.35 -16.85 14.67
N PRO A 369 4.14 -17.36 15.66
CA PRO A 369 4.36 -16.65 16.91
C PRO A 369 5.09 -15.33 16.65
N PHE A 370 4.59 -14.24 17.22
CA PHE A 370 5.16 -12.91 17.09
C PHE A 370 4.91 -12.07 18.34
N GLU A 371 5.69 -11.01 18.48
CA GLU A 371 5.44 -9.89 19.37
C GLU A 371 5.45 -8.58 18.56
N LYS A 372 4.87 -7.52 19.12
CA LYS A 372 4.78 -6.20 18.52
C LYS A 372 5.20 -5.09 19.50
N VAL A 373 5.79 -4.03 18.96
CA VAL A 373 6.06 -2.80 19.71
C VAL A 373 5.56 -1.58 18.96
N TYR A 374 5.13 -0.57 19.72
CA TYR A 374 4.74 0.73 19.22
C TYR A 374 5.61 1.83 19.82
N VAL A 375 6.10 2.73 18.98
CA VAL A 375 6.85 3.92 19.43
C VAL A 375 6.30 5.19 18.74
N HIS A 376 6.35 6.31 19.47
CA HIS A 376 5.89 7.63 18.97
C HIS A 376 6.90 8.78 19.14
N PRO A 377 8.18 8.61 18.78
CA PRO A 377 9.17 9.69 18.81
C PRO A 377 8.90 10.75 17.73
N GLY A 378 9.59 11.90 17.84
CA GLY A 378 9.59 12.92 16.77
C GLY A 378 10.38 12.46 15.54
N SER A 379 10.02 12.98 14.37
CA SER A 379 10.70 12.77 13.10
C SER A 379 12.15 13.26 13.13
N HIS A 380 12.42 14.30 13.92
CA HIS A 380 13.75 14.80 14.28
C HIS A 380 13.74 15.42 15.68
N ALA A 381 14.84 16.08 16.06
CA ALA A 381 15.02 16.63 17.40
C ALA A 381 13.90 17.61 17.79
N GLY A 382 13.23 17.35 18.90
CA GLY A 382 12.01 18.09 19.28
C GLY A 382 12.19 19.57 19.60
N TYR A 383 13.42 20.03 19.84
CA TYR A 383 13.73 21.46 20.00
C TYR A 383 13.92 22.20 18.67
N TYR A 384 14.01 21.49 17.54
CA TYR A 384 14.12 22.09 16.22
C TYR A 384 12.72 22.20 15.58
N PRO A 385 12.40 23.33 14.89
CA PRO A 385 11.08 23.54 14.30
C PRO A 385 10.64 22.43 13.34
N GLY A 386 9.32 22.20 13.25
CA GLY A 386 8.74 21.25 12.30
C GLY A 386 8.86 19.77 12.69
N ALA A 387 9.28 19.44 13.91
CA ALA A 387 9.31 18.05 14.37
C ALA A 387 7.89 17.48 14.52
N HIS A 388 7.59 16.41 13.78
CA HIS A 388 6.28 15.76 13.82
C HIS A 388 6.39 14.35 14.42
N PRO A 389 5.41 13.88 15.22
CA PRO A 389 5.42 12.52 15.72
C PRO A 389 5.39 11.48 14.58
N VAL A 390 6.22 10.44 14.70
CA VAL A 390 6.19 9.23 13.88
C VAL A 390 5.58 8.11 14.70
N SER A 391 4.40 7.62 14.32
CA SER A 391 3.82 6.42 14.91
C SER A 391 4.35 5.21 14.16
N LEU A 392 5.18 4.40 14.82
CA LEU A 392 5.79 3.21 14.22
C LEU A 392 5.38 1.95 14.98
N LYS A 393 4.92 0.94 14.25
CA LYS A 393 4.67 -0.43 14.70
C LYS A 393 5.74 -1.34 14.11
N LEU A 394 6.36 -2.17 14.95
CA LEU A 394 7.33 -3.19 14.54
C LEU A 394 6.83 -4.56 14.99
N LEU A 395 6.82 -5.53 14.07
CA LEU A 395 6.41 -6.92 14.31
C LEU A 395 7.62 -7.84 14.15
N PHE A 396 7.85 -8.72 15.12
CA PHE A 396 9.03 -9.58 15.16
C PHE A 396 8.75 -10.93 15.81
N ALA A 397 9.58 -11.91 15.46
CA ALA A 397 9.55 -13.25 16.01
C ALA A 397 10.13 -13.29 17.45
N PRO A 398 9.86 -14.34 18.24
CA PRO A 398 10.46 -14.51 19.57
C PRO A 398 12.01 -14.51 19.58
N ASP A 399 12.65 -14.86 18.47
CA ASP A 399 14.12 -14.81 18.30
C ASP A 399 14.63 -13.43 17.85
N GLY A 400 13.74 -12.45 17.66
CA GLY A 400 14.06 -11.10 17.21
C GLY A 400 14.05 -10.90 15.69
N LYS A 401 13.76 -11.92 14.87
CA LYS A 401 13.64 -11.74 13.41
C LYS A 401 12.52 -10.75 13.08
N ILE A 402 12.80 -9.78 12.20
CA ILE A 402 11.81 -8.77 11.78
C ILE A 402 10.82 -9.39 10.78
N TYR A 403 9.54 -9.42 11.13
CA TYR A 403 8.47 -9.86 10.24
C TYR A 403 7.87 -8.72 9.42
N GLY A 404 7.77 -7.53 9.99
CA GLY A 404 7.27 -6.37 9.27
C GLY A 404 7.24 -5.11 10.11
N ALA A 405 6.99 -3.99 9.44
CA ALA A 405 6.89 -2.69 10.08
C ALA A 405 5.87 -1.82 9.38
N GLN A 406 5.28 -0.89 10.13
CA GLN A 406 4.29 0.07 9.67
C GLN A 406 4.59 1.42 10.30
N ALA A 407 4.46 2.50 9.53
CA ALA A 407 4.70 3.85 10.02
C ALA A 407 3.69 4.85 9.46
N ILE A 408 3.22 5.76 10.30
CA ILE A 408 2.29 6.84 9.95
C ILE A 408 2.73 8.14 10.61
N GLY A 409 2.70 9.24 9.86
CA GLY A 409 2.97 10.58 10.35
C GLY A 409 3.17 11.57 9.20
N LYS A 410 3.52 12.82 9.54
CA LYS A 410 3.66 13.91 8.57
C LYS A 410 5.04 14.01 7.92
N ASP A 411 6.06 13.42 8.55
CA ASP A 411 7.46 13.60 8.16
C ASP A 411 8.33 12.37 8.47
N GLY A 412 9.28 12.08 7.58
CA GLY A 412 10.29 11.03 7.71
C GLY A 412 9.74 9.60 7.78
N ILE A 413 8.57 9.33 7.19
CA ILE A 413 7.92 8.02 7.20
C ILE A 413 8.56 7.05 6.19
N ASP A 414 8.79 7.54 4.98
CA ASP A 414 9.56 6.89 3.92
C ASP A 414 10.92 6.41 4.44
N LYS A 415 11.71 7.31 5.06
CA LYS A 415 13.03 7.00 5.62
C LYS A 415 13.01 5.82 6.60
N ARG A 416 12.00 5.77 7.47
CA ARG A 416 11.88 4.73 8.51
C ARG A 416 11.55 3.38 7.90
N ILE A 417 10.62 3.35 6.95
CA ILE A 417 10.25 2.11 6.26
C ILE A 417 11.35 1.64 5.30
N ASP A 418 12.07 2.53 4.63
CA ASP A 418 13.20 2.17 3.77
C ASP A 418 14.32 1.49 4.56
N VAL A 419 14.72 2.07 5.70
CA VAL A 419 15.76 1.46 6.55
C VAL A 419 15.29 0.11 7.11
N LEU A 420 14.03 -0.01 7.53
CA LEU A 420 13.47 -1.29 8.01
C LEU A 420 13.33 -2.33 6.90
N ALA A 421 13.01 -1.92 5.67
CA ALA A 421 12.96 -2.80 4.52
C ALA A 421 14.37 -3.33 4.19
N VAL A 422 15.40 -2.49 4.25
CA VAL A 422 16.80 -2.90 4.11
C VAL A 422 17.23 -3.83 5.23
N ALA A 423 16.95 -3.48 6.49
CA ALA A 423 17.29 -4.29 7.66
C ALA A 423 16.65 -5.69 7.58
N GLN A 424 15.35 -5.77 7.29
CA GLN A 424 14.66 -7.05 7.08
C GLN A 424 15.27 -7.84 5.92
N ARG A 425 15.58 -7.19 4.79
CA ARG A 425 16.17 -7.85 3.63
C ARG A 425 17.58 -8.39 3.90
N ALA A 426 18.35 -7.68 4.71
CA ALA A 426 19.69 -8.08 5.16
C ALA A 426 19.67 -9.17 6.24
N GLY A 427 18.49 -9.53 6.75
CA GLY A 427 18.36 -10.53 7.81
C GLY A 427 18.71 -10.00 9.19
N LEU A 428 18.72 -8.67 9.38
CA LEU A 428 18.90 -8.07 10.69
C LEU A 428 17.72 -8.38 11.61
N THR A 429 18.02 -8.43 12.89
CA THR A 429 17.06 -8.65 13.99
C THR A 429 16.73 -7.33 14.67
N VAL A 430 15.74 -7.34 15.57
CA VAL A 430 15.44 -6.21 16.45
C VAL A 430 16.63 -5.83 17.35
N PHE A 431 17.56 -6.75 17.59
CA PHE A 431 18.75 -6.46 18.37
C PHE A 431 19.72 -5.57 17.60
N ASP A 432 19.91 -5.83 16.30
CA ASP A 432 20.77 -5.03 15.43
C ASP A 432 20.22 -3.60 15.22
N LEU A 433 18.90 -3.41 15.34
CA LEU A 433 18.28 -2.08 15.26
C LEU A 433 18.78 -1.12 16.37
N GLN A 434 19.27 -1.66 17.49
CA GLN A 434 19.84 -0.85 18.58
C GLN A 434 21.11 -0.13 18.13
N ASP A 435 21.91 -0.79 17.29
CA ASP A 435 23.27 -0.38 16.92
C ASP A 435 23.34 0.35 15.57
N LEU A 436 22.19 0.59 14.92
CA LEU A 436 22.14 1.36 13.68
C LEU A 436 22.67 2.78 13.89
N GLU A 437 23.78 3.10 13.24
CA GLU A 437 24.38 4.43 13.19
C GLU A 437 23.75 5.22 12.03
N LEU A 438 22.70 5.98 12.33
CA LEU A 438 21.96 6.77 11.34
C LEU A 438 22.39 8.24 11.35
N THR A 439 22.09 8.95 10.26
CA THR A 439 22.46 10.36 10.12
C THR A 439 21.75 11.22 11.15
N TYR A 440 22.53 12.00 11.90
CA TYR A 440 22.00 12.91 12.91
C TYR A 440 22.55 14.33 12.76
N ALA A 441 21.63 15.26 12.51
CA ALA A 441 21.70 16.65 12.92
C ALA A 441 20.25 17.09 13.24
N PRO A 442 20.04 18.17 14.05
CA PRO A 442 18.71 18.55 14.53
C PRO A 442 17.61 18.67 13.45
N PRO A 443 17.88 19.17 12.22
CA PRO A 443 16.85 19.26 11.18
C PRO A 443 16.41 17.92 10.57
N PHE A 444 17.17 16.83 10.77
CA PHE A 444 17.01 15.59 10.02
C PHE A 444 16.76 14.36 10.88
N GLY A 445 17.15 14.39 12.16
CA GLY A 445 17.05 13.25 13.03
C GLY A 445 17.20 13.60 14.51
N SER A 446 17.31 12.56 15.31
CA SER A 446 17.56 12.64 16.76
C SER A 446 18.77 11.77 17.08
N ALA A 447 19.45 12.05 18.21
CA ALA A 447 20.61 11.27 18.64
C ALA A 447 20.32 9.76 18.78
N LYS A 448 19.05 9.41 19.02
CA LYS A 448 18.50 8.06 18.87
C LYS A 448 17.34 8.17 17.91
N ASP A 449 17.43 7.53 16.75
CA ASP A 449 16.35 7.53 15.79
C ASP A 449 15.16 6.70 16.30
N VAL A 450 14.01 6.87 15.65
CA VAL A 450 12.82 6.03 15.82
C VAL A 450 13.15 4.54 15.81
N LEU A 451 14.07 4.14 14.93
CA LEU A 451 14.47 2.75 14.75
C LEU A 451 15.30 2.23 15.92
N ASN A 452 16.26 3.03 16.44
CA ASN A 452 16.97 2.67 17.66
C ASN A 452 15.98 2.54 18.83
N MET A 453 15.04 3.47 18.95
CA MET A 453 14.02 3.41 20.00
C MET A 453 13.14 2.16 19.90
N ALA A 454 12.70 1.78 18.70
CA ALA A 454 11.95 0.54 18.49
C ALA A 454 12.80 -0.70 18.83
N GLY A 455 14.08 -0.73 18.43
CA GLY A 455 15.04 -1.77 18.77
C GLY A 455 15.25 -1.92 20.28
N PHE A 456 15.42 -0.81 21.00
CA PHE A 456 15.55 -0.83 22.47
C PHE A 456 14.29 -1.38 23.14
N VAL A 457 13.09 -0.95 22.73
CA VAL A 457 11.83 -1.43 23.34
C VAL A 457 11.64 -2.93 23.06
N ALA A 458 11.87 -3.38 21.83
CA ALA A 458 11.78 -4.79 21.46
C ALA A 458 12.83 -5.64 22.21
N SER A 459 14.08 -5.18 22.24
CA SER A 459 15.16 -5.89 22.95
C SER A 459 14.90 -5.97 24.45
N ASN A 460 14.41 -4.90 25.09
CA ASN A 460 14.10 -4.90 26.52
C ASN A 460 13.00 -5.91 26.84
N HIS A 461 12.01 -6.06 25.95
CA HIS A 461 10.98 -7.08 26.09
C HIS A 461 11.56 -8.49 25.97
N LEU A 462 12.32 -8.77 24.90
CA LEU A 462 12.90 -10.10 24.67
C LEU A 462 13.91 -10.51 25.75
N LYS A 463 14.63 -9.56 26.35
CA LYS A 463 15.55 -9.81 27.48
C LYS A 463 14.84 -9.92 28.84
N GLY A 464 13.54 -9.62 28.91
CA GLY A 464 12.78 -9.62 30.16
C GLY A 464 12.99 -8.37 31.04
N ASP A 465 13.73 -7.37 30.58
CA ASP A 465 13.98 -6.12 31.30
C ASP A 465 12.71 -5.29 31.48
N THR A 466 11.79 -5.36 30.51
CA THR A 466 10.46 -4.75 30.58
C THR A 466 9.44 -5.60 29.85
N LEU A 467 8.55 -6.24 30.60
CA LEU A 467 7.42 -6.95 30.03
C LEU A 467 6.40 -5.95 29.46
N LEU A 468 5.72 -6.35 28.39
CA LEU A 468 4.75 -5.51 27.70
C LEU A 468 3.34 -6.05 27.93
N CYS A 469 2.37 -5.15 27.94
CA CYS A 469 0.96 -5.46 27.70
C CYS A 469 0.47 -4.62 26.52
N HIS A 470 -0.64 -5.06 25.93
CA HIS A 470 -1.26 -4.39 24.78
C HIS A 470 -2.66 -3.90 25.13
N ALA A 471 -3.22 -3.03 24.27
CA ALA A 471 -4.51 -2.41 24.51
C ALA A 471 -5.65 -3.42 24.77
N ALA A 472 -5.63 -4.57 24.09
CA ALA A 472 -6.60 -5.65 24.30
C ALA A 472 -6.54 -6.23 25.73
N GLU A 473 -5.33 -6.41 26.28
CA GLU A 473 -5.16 -6.88 27.68
C GLU A 473 -5.65 -5.82 28.68
N VAL A 474 -5.42 -4.53 28.41
CA VAL A 474 -5.92 -3.44 29.26
C VAL A 474 -7.45 -3.36 29.25
N GLN A 475 -8.08 -3.60 28.10
CA GLN A 475 -9.53 -3.59 27.93
C GLN A 475 -10.18 -4.81 28.58
N ALA A 476 -9.59 -6.00 28.43
CA ALA A 476 -10.06 -7.26 28.99
C ALA A 476 -9.32 -7.67 30.28
N ARG A 477 -8.85 -6.68 31.06
CA ARG A 477 -7.98 -6.92 32.22
C ARG A 477 -8.64 -7.80 33.28
N HIS A 478 -7.85 -8.69 33.87
CA HIS A 478 -8.29 -9.57 34.96
C HIS A 478 -8.53 -8.77 36.26
N PRO A 479 -9.44 -9.20 37.17
CA PRO A 479 -9.60 -8.56 38.49
C PRO A 479 -8.32 -8.45 39.35
N HIS A 480 -7.35 -9.32 39.10
CA HIS A 480 -6.00 -9.29 39.71
C HIS A 480 -5.01 -8.36 38.99
N GLN A 481 -5.47 -7.58 38.02
CA GLN A 481 -4.68 -6.56 37.33
C GLN A 481 -5.19 -5.16 37.70
N GLN A 482 -4.27 -4.21 37.85
CA GLN A 482 -4.59 -2.79 38.10
C GLN A 482 -3.87 -1.92 37.08
N VAL A 483 -4.62 -1.07 36.38
CA VAL A 483 -4.02 -0.06 35.49
C VAL A 483 -3.53 1.11 36.34
N VAL A 484 -2.29 1.54 36.13
CA VAL A 484 -1.70 2.72 36.77
C VAL A 484 -1.27 3.70 35.69
N ASP A 485 -1.91 4.87 35.64
CA ASP A 485 -1.57 5.97 34.74
C ASP A 485 -0.52 6.86 35.42
N VAL A 486 0.65 6.97 34.78
CA VAL A 486 1.80 7.73 35.29
C VAL A 486 2.02 9.07 34.58
N ARG A 487 1.03 9.54 33.79
CA ARG A 487 1.03 10.88 33.21
C ARG A 487 0.79 11.97 34.26
N ASN A 488 1.04 13.22 33.90
CA ASN A 488 0.74 14.35 34.77
C ASN A 488 -0.76 14.71 34.69
N GLY A 489 -1.32 15.23 35.77
CA GLY A 489 -2.76 15.57 35.86
C GLY A 489 -3.33 16.33 34.63
N PRO A 490 -2.68 17.40 34.14
CA PRO A 490 -3.16 18.15 32.97
C PRO A 490 -3.29 17.33 31.68
N GLU A 491 -2.52 16.24 31.54
CA GLU A 491 -2.64 15.36 30.37
C GLU A 491 -3.93 14.55 30.42
N LEU A 492 -4.33 14.10 31.61
CA LEU A 492 -5.55 13.33 31.80
C LEU A 492 -6.79 14.17 31.49
N ASP A 493 -6.76 15.45 31.87
CA ASP A 493 -7.89 16.36 31.67
C ASP A 493 -8.03 16.76 30.19
N LYS A 494 -6.91 16.87 29.46
CA LYS A 494 -6.90 17.26 28.04
C LYS A 494 -7.12 16.11 27.08
N LEU A 495 -6.55 14.94 27.39
CA LEU A 495 -6.48 13.80 26.46
C LEU A 495 -7.42 12.67 26.86
N GLY A 496 -7.93 12.68 28.09
CA GLY A 496 -8.79 11.63 28.64
C GLY A 496 -8.02 10.60 29.47
N ARG A 497 -8.76 9.62 30.00
CA ARG A 497 -8.30 8.64 30.98
C ARG A 497 -8.67 7.22 30.55
N ILE A 498 -7.88 6.23 30.97
CA ILE A 498 -8.29 4.83 30.89
C ILE A 498 -9.28 4.56 32.04
N PRO A 499 -10.51 4.06 31.78
CA PRO A 499 -11.50 3.83 32.81
C PRO A 499 -11.01 2.91 33.93
N GLY A 500 -11.10 3.37 35.17
CA GLY A 500 -10.66 2.63 36.37
C GLY A 500 -9.15 2.60 36.60
N ALA A 501 -8.37 3.42 35.88
CA ALA A 501 -6.94 3.57 36.15
C ALA A 501 -6.69 4.37 37.45
N MET A 502 -5.77 3.86 38.27
CA MET A 502 -5.19 4.60 39.38
C MET A 502 -4.20 5.63 38.83
N HIS A 503 -4.21 6.87 39.32
CA HIS A 503 -3.36 7.94 38.81
C HIS A 503 -2.26 8.28 39.83
N ILE A 504 -1.00 8.03 39.45
CA ILE A 504 0.18 8.39 40.24
C ILE A 504 1.24 8.90 39.26
N PRO A 505 1.47 10.22 39.15
CA PRO A 505 2.48 10.79 38.26
C PRO A 505 3.86 10.14 38.46
N LEU A 506 4.60 9.91 37.36
CA LEU A 506 5.90 9.23 37.41
C LEU A 506 6.86 9.84 38.44
N ASP A 507 6.92 11.17 38.51
CA ASP A 507 7.86 11.90 39.36
C ASP A 507 7.52 11.78 40.86
N GLU A 508 6.27 11.44 41.19
CA GLU A 508 5.80 11.21 42.56
C GLU A 508 5.83 9.71 42.94
N LEU A 509 5.86 8.81 41.94
CA LEU A 509 5.70 7.37 42.11
C LEU A 509 6.63 6.76 43.17
N ARG A 510 7.88 7.23 43.23
CA ARG A 510 8.88 6.73 44.18
C ARG A 510 8.50 6.98 45.64
N GLY A 511 7.84 8.10 45.93
CA GLY A 511 7.38 8.46 47.28
C GLY A 511 6.02 7.86 47.64
N ARG A 512 5.33 7.25 46.67
CA ARG A 512 3.93 6.79 46.79
C ARG A 512 3.78 5.28 46.52
N LEU A 513 4.85 4.51 46.71
CA LEU A 513 4.86 3.06 46.46
C LEU A 513 3.88 2.29 47.35
N ASP A 514 3.63 2.77 48.57
CA ASP A 514 2.74 2.10 49.53
C ASP A 514 1.25 2.21 49.14
N GLU A 515 0.90 3.09 48.20
CA GLU A 515 -0.45 3.19 47.64
C GLU A 515 -0.75 2.10 46.60
N LEU A 516 0.28 1.41 46.09
CA LEU A 516 0.14 0.42 45.04
C LEU A 516 -0.22 -0.97 45.61
N PRO A 517 -1.17 -1.70 44.99
CA PRO A 517 -1.55 -3.03 45.43
C PRO A 517 -0.43 -4.03 45.12
N LYS A 518 0.19 -4.61 46.16
CA LYS A 518 1.30 -5.58 46.04
C LYS A 518 0.85 -6.98 45.59
N ASP A 519 -0.44 -7.28 45.74
CA ASP A 519 -1.07 -8.55 45.38
C ASP A 519 -1.57 -8.60 43.92
N LYS A 520 -1.45 -7.49 43.18
CA LYS A 520 -1.91 -7.36 41.79
C LYS A 520 -0.75 -7.20 40.81
N GLU A 521 -0.99 -7.61 39.56
CA GLU A 521 -0.12 -7.24 38.45
C GLU A 521 -0.50 -5.83 37.97
N LEU A 522 0.49 -4.93 37.89
CA LEU A 522 0.27 -3.54 37.49
C LEU A 522 0.47 -3.38 35.98
N LEU A 523 -0.54 -2.84 35.30
CA LEU A 523 -0.47 -2.47 33.88
C LEU A 523 -0.19 -0.97 33.81
N ILE A 524 1.05 -0.61 33.52
CA ILE A 524 1.50 0.78 33.57
C ILE A 524 1.21 1.46 32.23
N SER A 525 0.49 2.58 32.29
CA SER A 525 0.18 3.42 31.14
C SER A 525 0.83 4.79 31.29
N CYS A 526 1.39 5.31 30.20
CA CYS A 526 1.73 6.72 30.07
C CYS A 526 1.30 7.22 28.69
N GLN A 527 1.67 8.42 28.26
CA GLN A 527 1.20 8.94 26.97
C GLN A 527 1.67 8.10 25.76
N VAL A 528 2.92 7.62 25.75
CA VAL A 528 3.55 6.96 24.58
C VAL A 528 4.39 5.72 24.95
N GLY A 529 4.25 5.18 26.16
CA GLY A 529 5.02 4.04 26.67
C GLY A 529 6.39 4.38 27.29
N LEU A 530 7.00 5.55 26.97
CA LEU A 530 8.34 5.93 27.46
C LEU A 530 8.40 6.10 28.99
N ARG A 531 7.57 6.97 29.56
CA ARG A 531 7.47 7.17 31.02
C ARG A 531 6.98 5.90 31.74
N GLY A 532 6.14 5.11 31.08
CA GLY A 532 5.65 3.84 31.60
C GLY A 532 6.76 2.81 31.74
N HIS A 533 7.72 2.78 30.80
CA HIS A 533 8.92 1.96 30.92
C HIS A 533 9.75 2.35 32.15
N VAL A 534 9.97 3.65 32.40
CA VAL A 534 10.69 4.13 33.60
C VAL A 534 9.98 3.68 34.88
N ALA A 535 8.66 3.84 34.95
CA ALA A 535 7.86 3.33 36.07
C ALA A 535 7.97 1.80 36.22
N CYS A 536 7.90 1.03 35.13
CA CYS A 536 8.05 -0.42 35.18
C CYS A 536 9.43 -0.84 35.71
N ARG A 537 10.50 -0.17 35.28
CA ARG A 537 11.86 -0.43 35.80
C ARG A 537 11.97 -0.10 37.29
N LEU A 538 11.34 0.98 37.74
CA LEU A 538 11.29 1.35 39.15
C LEU A 538 10.51 0.31 39.98
N LEU A 539 9.32 -0.07 39.53
CA LEU A 539 8.41 -0.97 40.25
C LEU A 539 8.92 -2.42 40.29
N SER A 540 9.44 -2.94 39.18
CA SER A 540 10.02 -4.30 39.14
C SER A 540 11.19 -4.46 40.12
N GLN A 541 12.03 -3.44 40.29
CA GLN A 541 13.13 -3.44 41.27
C GLN A 541 12.65 -3.38 42.73
N HIS A 542 11.39 -3.00 42.97
CA HIS A 542 10.75 -3.06 44.28
C HIS A 542 9.84 -4.30 44.43
N GLY A 543 9.97 -5.29 43.53
CA GLY A 543 9.28 -6.58 43.63
C GLY A 543 7.84 -6.60 43.08
N PHE A 544 7.37 -5.52 42.45
CA PHE A 544 6.04 -5.53 41.83
C PHE A 544 6.04 -6.32 40.52
N LYS A 545 4.97 -7.07 40.27
CA LYS A 545 4.68 -7.66 38.95
C LYS A 545 4.11 -6.57 38.06
N VAL A 546 4.82 -6.19 37.00
CA VAL A 546 4.45 -5.05 36.17
C VAL A 546 4.64 -5.31 34.68
N LYS A 547 3.75 -4.74 33.87
CA LYS A 547 3.84 -4.69 32.41
C LYS A 547 3.63 -3.26 31.91
N ASN A 548 4.39 -2.86 30.90
CA ASN A 548 4.25 -1.56 30.28
C ASN A 548 3.28 -1.64 29.09
N LEU A 549 2.32 -0.71 29.01
CA LEU A 549 1.43 -0.60 27.86
C LEU A 549 2.22 -0.10 26.64
N SER A 550 2.45 -0.99 25.67
CA SER A 550 3.17 -0.67 24.43
C SER A 550 2.47 0.46 23.67
N GLY A 551 3.21 1.50 23.28
CA GLY A 551 2.65 2.73 22.67
C GLY A 551 1.83 3.62 23.60
N GLY A 552 1.58 3.19 24.84
CA GLY A 552 0.87 3.95 25.86
C GLY A 552 -0.58 4.29 25.50
N PHE A 553 -1.10 5.33 26.16
CA PHE A 553 -2.44 5.85 25.99
C PHE A 553 -2.71 6.27 24.54
N LYS A 554 -1.71 6.81 23.83
CA LYS A 554 -1.86 7.19 22.42
C LYS A 554 -2.26 6.01 21.53
N THR A 555 -1.55 4.88 21.61
CA THR A 555 -1.95 3.67 20.87
C THR A 555 -3.26 3.10 21.41
N TRP A 556 -3.45 3.07 22.72
CA TRP A 556 -4.70 2.57 23.30
C TRP A 556 -5.93 3.30 22.76
N GLN A 557 -5.89 4.64 22.68
CA GLN A 557 -6.96 5.44 22.08
C GLN A 557 -7.23 5.06 20.63
N THR A 558 -6.20 4.80 19.84
CA THR A 558 -6.40 4.36 18.45
C THR A 558 -7.03 2.98 18.36
N VAL A 559 -6.78 2.09 19.32
CA VAL A 559 -7.36 0.74 19.33
C VAL A 559 -8.84 0.77 19.75
N ILE A 560 -9.19 1.63 20.72
CA ILE A 560 -10.57 1.72 21.25
C ILE A 560 -11.47 2.69 20.47
N ALA A 561 -10.91 3.48 19.56
CA ALA A 561 -11.70 4.31 18.65
C ALA A 561 -12.52 3.41 17.72
N GLU A 562 -13.85 3.59 17.74
CA GLU A 562 -14.80 2.87 16.89
C GLU A 562 -14.86 3.42 15.45
#